data_AF-A0A536SKN4-F1
#
_entry.id   AF-A0A536SKN4-F1
#
_cell.length_a   1.000
_cell.length_b   1.000
_cell.length_c   1.000
_cell.angle_alpha   90.00
_cell.angle_beta   90.00
_cell.angle_gamma   90.00
#
_symmetry.space_group_name_H-M   'P 1'
#
loop_
_entity.id
_entity.type
_entity.pdbx_description
1 polymer ?
#
loop_
_entity_poly.entity_id
_entity_poly.type
_entity_poly.pdbx_seq_one_letter_code
_entity_poly.pdbx_strand_id
1 'polypeptide(L)'
;PFPADPPQPTGGGDRNSIPLYDFPNQKVVKHFLPEMPLRTSALRTLGGYANVFALESFIDELALAAGADPVEFRLRHLKDSRAKAAIEAAAQRAGWRPGAKGDGARGRGFAFAKYKNLACYVAVVADVTVDRSSGKVRVARAVAAVDAGQIVNPDGVVNQIEGGIIQSTSWTLMESVRYDRTRVGTRSWADYPIIHFEDVPQVEVVLLDHPEDRFHGVGEGSQGPAAAAIANAVANATGRRLRALPFAPERVKRALA
;
A
#
# COMPACT_ATOMS: atom_id res chain seq x y z
N PRO A 1 10.72 -30.66 -3.62
CA PRO A 1 9.98 -30.41 -2.35
C PRO A 1 8.80 -29.46 -2.60
N PHE A 2 7.57 -29.86 -2.25
CA PHE A 2 6.45 -28.93 -2.20
C PHE A 2 6.78 -27.80 -1.20
N PRO A 3 6.42 -26.54 -1.49
CA PRO A 3 6.64 -25.46 -0.54
C PRO A 3 5.84 -25.72 0.74
N ALA A 4 6.52 -25.73 1.89
CA ALA A 4 5.87 -25.79 3.19
C ALA A 4 5.09 -24.50 3.44
N ASP A 5 3.97 -24.57 4.17
CA ASP A 5 3.22 -23.38 4.55
C ASP A 5 3.86 -22.74 5.80
N PRO A 6 4.56 -21.60 5.68
CA PRO A 6 5.22 -20.99 6.83
C PRO A 6 4.19 -20.35 7.77
N PRO A 7 4.37 -20.45 9.10
CA PRO A 7 3.48 -19.79 10.05
C PRO A 7 3.69 -18.27 10.04
N GLN A 8 2.65 -17.52 10.44
CA GLN A 8 2.81 -16.12 10.83
C GLN A 8 3.81 -16.01 12.00
N PRO A 9 4.62 -14.96 12.08
CA PRO A 9 4.79 -13.84 11.12
C PRO A 9 5.86 -14.11 10.04
N THR A 10 6.39 -15.34 10.00
CA THR A 10 7.68 -15.64 9.36
C THR A 10 7.62 -15.59 7.83
N GLY A 11 6.47 -15.92 7.23
CA GLY A 11 6.31 -15.95 5.77
C GLY A 11 4.85 -16.02 5.33
N GLY A 12 4.63 -16.42 4.08
CA GLY A 12 3.33 -16.83 3.59
C GLY A 12 2.49 -15.75 2.90
N GLY A 13 1.44 -16.21 2.21
CA GLY A 13 0.47 -15.35 1.52
C GLY A 13 -0.46 -14.59 2.46
N ASP A 14 -0.53 -14.97 3.73
CA ASP A 14 -1.35 -14.37 4.78
C ASP A 14 -0.60 -13.31 5.61
N ARG A 15 0.66 -12.99 5.27
CA ARG A 15 1.42 -11.94 5.95
C ARG A 15 0.63 -10.62 5.96
N ASN A 16 0.54 -9.98 7.12
CA ASN A 16 -0.23 -8.73 7.35
C ASN A 16 -1.75 -8.83 7.08
N SER A 17 -2.32 -10.03 7.02
CA SER A 17 -3.78 -10.21 6.89
C SER A 17 -4.57 -9.88 8.16
N ILE A 18 -3.92 -9.89 9.33
CA ILE A 18 -4.52 -9.55 10.62
C ILE A 18 -4.49 -8.01 10.79
N PRO A 19 -5.65 -7.34 10.95
CA PRO A 19 -5.71 -5.90 11.18
C PRO A 19 -5.02 -5.44 12.46
N LEU A 20 -4.46 -4.23 12.42
CA LEU A 20 -3.88 -3.55 13.60
C LEU A 20 -4.94 -2.85 14.46
N TYR A 21 -6.16 -2.70 13.93
CA TYR A 21 -7.23 -1.94 14.53
C TYR A 21 -7.97 -2.74 15.60
N ASP A 22 -8.39 -2.05 16.67
CA ASP A 22 -9.06 -2.61 17.84
C ASP A 22 -10.53 -2.94 17.54
N PHE A 23 -10.76 -3.93 16.68
CA PHE A 23 -12.08 -4.53 16.50
C PHE A 23 -12.24 -5.74 17.41
N PRO A 24 -13.30 -5.81 18.22
CA PRO A 24 -13.47 -6.88 19.23
C PRO A 24 -13.65 -8.27 18.62
N ASN A 25 -14.07 -8.35 17.35
CA ASN A 25 -14.32 -9.62 16.66
C ASN A 25 -13.60 -9.61 15.31
N GLN A 26 -12.66 -10.53 15.12
CA GLN A 26 -11.90 -10.69 13.88
C GLN A 26 -11.75 -12.16 13.54
N LYS A 27 -11.95 -12.51 12.27
CA LYS A 27 -11.71 -13.86 11.76
C LYS A 27 -10.98 -13.76 10.42
N VAL A 28 -9.76 -14.28 10.40
CA VAL A 28 -8.94 -14.38 9.18
C VAL A 28 -8.80 -15.85 8.84
N VAL A 29 -9.13 -16.21 7.61
CA VAL A 29 -9.02 -17.59 7.10
C VAL A 29 -8.10 -17.59 5.90
N LYS A 30 -7.11 -18.47 5.93
CA LYS A 30 -6.16 -18.70 4.85
C LYS A 30 -6.41 -20.08 4.26
N HIS A 31 -6.45 -20.15 2.94
CA HIS A 31 -6.42 -21.41 2.20
C HIS A 31 -5.10 -21.49 1.45
N PHE A 32 -4.23 -22.43 1.84
CA PHE A 32 -2.99 -22.69 1.12
C PHE A 32 -3.26 -23.63 -0.05
N LEU A 33 -2.92 -23.19 -1.26
CA LEU A 33 -3.01 -23.98 -2.48
C LEU A 33 -1.60 -24.48 -2.85
N PRO A 34 -1.27 -25.76 -2.61
CA PRO A 34 0.07 -26.28 -2.86
C PRO A 34 0.39 -26.40 -4.36
N GLU A 35 -0.64 -26.44 -5.20
CA GLU A 35 -0.54 -26.54 -6.65
C GLU A 35 -1.20 -25.31 -7.29
N MET A 36 -0.45 -24.61 -8.14
CA MET A 36 -0.90 -23.44 -8.88
C MET A 36 -0.46 -23.57 -10.34
N PRO A 37 -1.26 -23.09 -11.31
CA PRO A 37 -0.92 -23.15 -12.73
C PRO A 37 0.30 -22.30 -13.09
N LEU A 38 0.66 -21.35 -12.22
CA LEU A 38 1.86 -20.54 -12.34
C LEU A 38 2.77 -20.77 -11.14
N ARG A 39 4.07 -20.90 -11.41
CA ARG A 39 5.09 -20.93 -10.37
C ARG A 39 5.12 -19.58 -9.65
N THR A 40 5.01 -19.61 -8.33
CA THR A 40 5.15 -18.44 -7.47
C THR A 40 6.44 -18.53 -6.65
N SER A 41 6.88 -17.40 -6.10
CA SER A 41 8.02 -17.31 -5.18
C SER A 41 7.87 -16.05 -4.32
N ALA A 42 8.87 -15.79 -3.47
CA ALA A 42 8.97 -14.55 -2.73
C ALA A 42 9.11 -13.34 -3.68
N LEU A 43 8.12 -12.46 -3.63
CA LEU A 43 8.23 -11.07 -4.09
C LEU A 43 8.33 -10.18 -2.85
N ARG A 44 8.94 -8.99 -2.95
CA ARG A 44 9.15 -8.09 -1.81
C ARG A 44 7.82 -7.87 -1.07
N THR A 45 7.85 -8.04 0.24
CA THR A 45 6.73 -8.05 1.22
C THR A 45 5.81 -9.29 1.22
N LEU A 46 6.10 -10.32 0.41
CA LEU A 46 5.31 -11.55 0.28
C LEU A 46 3.80 -11.24 0.11
N GLY A 47 2.91 -11.89 0.87
CA GLY A 47 1.48 -11.59 0.87
C GLY A 47 1.11 -10.20 1.42
N GLY A 48 2.03 -9.52 2.11
CA GLY A 48 1.78 -8.25 2.77
C GLY A 48 1.33 -7.14 1.83
N TYR A 49 1.80 -7.13 0.59
CA TYR A 49 1.39 -6.14 -0.42
C TYR A 49 -0.12 -6.21 -0.67
N ALA A 50 -0.61 -7.39 -1.04
CA ALA A 50 -2.01 -7.59 -1.39
C ALA A 50 -2.93 -7.52 -0.16
N ASN A 51 -2.50 -8.07 0.98
CA ASN A 51 -3.31 -8.05 2.20
C ASN A 51 -3.48 -6.64 2.76
N VAL A 52 -2.40 -5.85 2.83
CA VAL A 52 -2.51 -4.46 3.28
C VAL A 52 -3.28 -3.62 2.27
N PHE A 53 -3.09 -3.83 0.96
CA PHE A 53 -3.91 -3.17 -0.06
C PHE A 53 -5.41 -3.39 0.20
N ALA A 54 -5.82 -4.65 0.37
CA ALA A 54 -7.21 -5.00 0.60
C ALA A 54 -7.73 -4.43 1.92
N LEU A 55 -6.97 -4.61 3.00
CA LEU A 55 -7.33 -4.20 4.35
C LEU A 55 -7.47 -2.68 4.46
N GLU A 56 -6.44 -1.92 4.05
CA GLU A 56 -6.44 -0.46 4.16
C GLU A 56 -7.38 0.22 3.17
N SER A 57 -7.69 -0.43 2.04
CA SER A 57 -8.78 0.01 1.16
C SER A 57 -10.13 -0.18 1.85
N PHE A 58 -10.34 -1.32 2.52
CA PHE A 58 -11.60 -1.59 3.22
C PHE A 58 -11.78 -0.71 4.46
N ILE A 59 -10.72 -0.43 5.21
CA ILE A 59 -10.75 0.54 6.33
C ILE A 59 -11.15 1.93 5.84
N ASP A 60 -10.70 2.33 4.65
CA ASP A 60 -11.13 3.59 4.02
C ASP A 60 -12.63 3.56 3.68
N GLU A 61 -13.15 2.44 3.16
CA GLU A 61 -14.59 2.26 2.94
C GLU A 61 -15.39 2.32 4.26
N LEU A 62 -14.88 1.74 5.36
CA LEU A 62 -15.51 1.81 6.68
C LEU A 62 -15.53 3.24 7.23
N ALA A 63 -14.44 4.00 7.06
CA ALA A 63 -14.38 5.40 7.45
C ALA A 63 -15.45 6.23 6.73
N LEU A 64 -15.56 6.05 5.41
CA LEU A 64 -16.56 6.71 4.58
C LEU A 64 -18.00 6.33 4.97
N ALA A 65 -18.24 5.04 5.22
CA ALA A 65 -19.55 4.54 5.67
C ALA A 65 -19.94 5.10 7.05
N ALA A 66 -18.97 5.34 7.93
CA ALA A 66 -19.17 5.97 9.23
C ALA A 66 -19.26 7.51 9.17
N GLY A 67 -19.09 8.13 8.00
CA GLY A 67 -19.04 9.59 7.85
C GLY A 67 -17.82 10.23 8.54
N ALA A 68 -16.75 9.46 8.74
CA ALA A 68 -15.53 9.89 9.42
C ALA A 68 -14.41 10.19 8.43
N ASP A 69 -13.49 11.08 8.82
CA ASP A 69 -12.24 11.26 8.08
C ASP A 69 -11.39 9.98 8.13
N PRO A 70 -10.78 9.51 7.02
CA PRO A 70 -10.01 8.27 7.00
C PRO A 70 -8.78 8.22 7.90
N VAL A 71 -8.12 9.35 8.16
CA VAL A 71 -6.98 9.42 9.09
C VAL A 71 -7.50 9.34 10.51
N GLU A 72 -8.50 10.16 10.83
CA GLU A 72 -9.13 10.17 12.15
C GLU A 72 -9.72 8.80 12.52
N PHE A 73 -10.39 8.15 11.57
CA PHE A 73 -10.98 6.83 11.77
C PHE A 73 -9.93 5.81 12.23
N ARG A 74 -8.74 5.82 11.61
CA ARG A 74 -7.64 4.93 12.01
C ARG A 74 -7.10 5.27 13.40
N LEU A 75 -6.91 6.56 13.71
CA LEU A 75 -6.44 7.01 15.02
C LEU A 75 -7.39 6.60 16.16
N ARG A 76 -8.71 6.66 15.93
CA ARG A 76 -9.73 6.22 16.89
C ARG A 76 -9.70 4.71 17.17
N HIS A 77 -9.29 3.90 16.19
CA HIS A 77 -9.26 2.45 16.30
C HIS A 77 -7.87 1.87 16.58
N LEU A 78 -6.90 2.70 16.99
CA LEU A 78 -5.56 2.27 17.38
C LEU A 78 -5.29 2.59 18.85
N LYS A 79 -4.54 1.70 19.53
CA LYS A 79 -4.05 1.91 20.90
C LYS A 79 -2.57 2.30 20.93
N ASP A 80 -1.79 1.74 20.02
CA ASP A 80 -0.35 1.91 19.92
C ASP A 80 0.02 3.38 19.60
N SER A 81 0.78 4.02 20.49
CA SER A 81 1.18 5.42 20.36
C SER A 81 2.16 5.66 19.22
N ARG A 82 3.06 4.70 18.93
CA ARG A 82 4.02 4.78 17.82
C ARG A 82 3.32 4.68 16.47
N ALA A 83 2.31 3.81 16.39
CA ALA A 83 1.41 3.78 15.23
C ALA A 83 0.73 5.13 15.00
N LYS A 84 0.16 5.74 16.04
CA LYS A 84 -0.49 7.06 15.94
C LYS A 84 0.48 8.15 15.51
N ALA A 85 1.68 8.19 16.11
CA ALA A 85 2.71 9.16 15.76
C ALA A 85 3.11 9.09 14.28
N ALA A 86 3.26 7.87 13.72
CA ALA A 86 3.53 7.71 12.28
C ALA A 86 2.37 8.23 11.41
N ILE A 87 1.12 7.93 11.77
CA ILE A 87 -0.07 8.41 11.06
C ILE A 87 -0.12 9.95 11.08
N GLU A 88 0.05 10.55 12.25
CA GLU A 88 0.00 12.00 12.46
C GLU A 88 1.13 12.71 11.70
N ALA A 89 2.35 12.18 11.76
CA ALA A 89 3.51 12.76 11.07
C ALA A 89 3.33 12.76 9.54
N ALA A 90 2.82 11.66 8.96
CA ALA A 90 2.55 11.59 7.53
C ALA A 90 1.43 12.56 7.12
N ALA A 91 0.33 12.59 7.89
CA ALA A 91 -0.80 13.49 7.65
C ALA A 91 -0.37 14.96 7.74
N GLN A 92 0.40 15.33 8.77
CA GLN A 92 0.92 16.69 8.96
C GLN A 92 1.84 17.09 7.81
N ARG A 93 2.84 16.28 7.46
CA ARG A 93 3.80 16.59 6.39
C ARG A 93 3.12 16.66 5.02
N ALA A 94 2.11 15.84 4.78
CA ALA A 94 1.32 15.92 3.56
C ALA A 94 0.42 17.16 3.48
N GLY A 95 0.16 17.82 4.62
CA GLY A 95 -0.86 18.85 4.73
C GLY A 95 -2.26 18.26 4.57
N TRP A 96 -2.53 17.10 5.18
CA TRP A 96 -3.84 16.46 5.19
C TRP A 96 -4.90 17.42 5.74
N ARG A 97 -6.03 17.52 5.05
CA ARG A 97 -7.16 18.36 5.44
C ARG A 97 -8.38 17.46 5.59
N PRO A 98 -8.86 17.22 6.83
CA PRO A 98 -10.01 16.37 7.04
C PRO A 98 -11.21 16.79 6.20
N GLY A 99 -11.86 15.82 5.56
CA GLY A 99 -13.01 16.06 4.69
C GLY A 99 -12.72 16.67 3.32
N ALA A 100 -11.44 16.86 2.94
CA ALA A 100 -11.09 17.29 1.59
C ALA A 100 -11.57 16.27 0.54
N LYS A 101 -12.37 16.75 -0.41
CA LYS A 101 -12.90 15.94 -1.51
C LYS A 101 -12.03 16.11 -2.75
N GLY A 102 -11.91 15.03 -3.52
CA GLY A 102 -11.37 15.12 -4.88
C GLY A 102 -12.27 15.93 -5.81
N ASP A 103 -11.73 16.31 -6.96
CA ASP A 103 -12.40 17.18 -7.95
C ASP A 103 -12.89 16.42 -9.20
N GLY A 104 -12.92 15.09 -9.16
CA GLY A 104 -13.21 14.23 -10.31
C GLY A 104 -11.96 13.78 -11.06
N ALA A 105 -10.83 14.48 -10.90
CA ALA A 105 -9.55 14.18 -11.56
C ALA A 105 -8.40 14.07 -10.55
N ARG A 106 -8.36 14.89 -9.51
CA ARG A 106 -7.35 14.89 -8.45
C ARG A 106 -7.93 14.32 -7.18
N GLY A 107 -7.12 13.54 -6.47
CA GLY A 107 -7.50 13.02 -5.17
C GLY A 107 -6.30 12.71 -4.31
N ARG A 108 -6.59 12.60 -3.02
CA ARG A 108 -5.61 12.31 -1.99
C ARG A 108 -6.09 11.12 -1.17
N GLY A 109 -5.19 10.19 -0.88
CA GLY A 109 -5.49 8.98 -0.14
C GLY A 109 -4.48 8.72 0.95
N PHE A 110 -4.92 8.03 2.00
CA PHE A 110 -4.12 7.68 3.16
C PHE A 110 -4.16 6.16 3.39
N ALA A 111 -3.04 5.56 3.78
CA ALA A 111 -3.02 4.22 4.34
C ALA A 111 -1.82 4.01 5.27
N PHE A 112 -1.92 2.99 6.11
CA PHE A 112 -0.92 2.70 7.14
C PHE A 112 -0.74 1.20 7.34
N ALA A 113 0.48 0.78 7.69
CA ALA A 113 0.74 -0.59 8.12
C ALA A 113 1.93 -0.68 9.07
N LYS A 114 1.99 -1.78 9.81
CA LYS A 114 3.15 -2.24 10.57
C LYS A 114 3.73 -3.46 9.87
N TYR A 115 4.96 -3.41 9.41
CA TYR A 115 5.60 -4.50 8.68
C TYR A 115 5.61 -5.80 9.51
N LYS A 116 5.05 -6.89 8.94
CA LYS A 116 4.80 -8.18 9.64
C LYS A 116 3.99 -8.08 10.94
N ASN A 117 3.30 -6.95 11.16
CA ASN A 117 2.70 -6.56 12.44
C ASN A 117 3.70 -6.54 13.63
N LEU A 118 5.01 -6.46 13.37
CA LEU A 118 6.05 -6.60 14.42
C LEU A 118 7.24 -5.65 14.26
N ALA A 119 7.51 -5.15 13.06
CA ALA A 119 8.68 -4.34 12.76
C ALA A 119 8.28 -2.86 12.60
N CYS A 120 8.80 -2.19 11.57
CA CYS A 120 8.56 -0.76 11.36
C CYS A 120 7.10 -0.44 11.05
N TYR A 121 6.71 0.78 11.38
CA TYR A 121 5.46 1.41 11.01
C TYR A 121 5.68 2.30 9.80
N VAL A 122 4.77 2.26 8.83
CA VAL A 122 4.80 3.14 7.65
C VAL A 122 3.39 3.65 7.38
N ALA A 123 3.23 4.97 7.47
CA ALA A 123 2.04 5.70 7.03
C ALA A 123 2.36 6.39 5.70
N VAL A 124 1.46 6.32 4.72
CA VAL A 124 1.63 6.92 3.39
C VAL A 124 0.42 7.76 3.04
N VAL A 125 0.66 9.00 2.59
CA VAL A 125 -0.30 9.84 1.88
C VAL A 125 0.10 9.90 0.41
N ALA A 126 -0.81 9.62 -0.51
CA ALA A 126 -0.58 9.71 -1.95
C ALA A 126 -1.49 10.76 -2.59
N ASP A 127 -0.91 11.60 -3.44
CA ASP A 127 -1.60 12.55 -4.32
C ASP A 127 -1.62 11.99 -5.74
N VAL A 128 -2.81 11.83 -6.31
CA VAL A 128 -2.99 11.27 -7.65
C VAL A 128 -3.76 12.20 -8.58
N THR A 129 -3.49 12.04 -9.87
CA THR A 129 -4.31 12.55 -10.96
C THR A 129 -4.86 11.38 -11.78
N VAL A 130 -6.11 11.46 -12.18
CA VAL A 130 -6.83 10.49 -13.02
C VAL A 130 -7.34 11.21 -14.25
N ASP A 131 -6.85 10.82 -15.42
CA ASP A 131 -7.47 11.19 -16.68
C ASP A 131 -8.68 10.30 -16.91
N ARG A 132 -9.88 10.88 -16.82
CA ARG A 132 -11.14 10.15 -16.95
C ARG A 132 -11.37 9.59 -18.36
N SER A 133 -10.80 10.21 -19.38
CA SER A 133 -11.00 9.83 -20.79
C SER A 133 -10.18 8.60 -21.18
N SER A 134 -8.93 8.54 -20.71
CA SER A 134 -8.01 7.43 -20.96
C SER A 134 -7.99 6.38 -19.84
N GLY A 135 -8.37 6.76 -18.62
CA GLY A 135 -8.19 5.95 -17.41
C GLY A 135 -6.76 6.00 -16.86
N LYS A 136 -5.84 6.80 -17.43
CA LYS A 136 -4.46 6.91 -16.94
C LYS A 136 -4.46 7.53 -15.54
N VAL A 137 -3.83 6.84 -14.59
CA VAL A 137 -3.56 7.32 -13.24
C VAL A 137 -2.09 7.69 -13.14
N ARG A 138 -1.77 8.82 -12.50
CA ARG A 138 -0.40 9.22 -12.15
C ARG A 138 -0.34 9.57 -10.67
N VAL A 139 0.69 9.08 -9.98
CA VAL A 139 1.00 9.52 -8.61
C VAL A 139 1.94 10.71 -8.73
N ALA A 140 1.48 11.89 -8.33
CA ALA A 140 2.29 13.11 -8.41
C ALA A 140 3.27 13.19 -7.23
N ARG A 141 2.79 12.85 -6.04
CA ARG A 141 3.52 12.99 -4.78
C ARG A 141 3.11 11.89 -3.81
N ALA A 142 4.07 11.39 -3.04
CA ALA A 142 3.82 10.50 -1.91
C ALA A 142 4.62 10.99 -0.70
N VAL A 143 3.94 11.13 0.44
CA VAL A 143 4.58 11.45 1.72
C VAL A 143 4.49 10.23 2.61
N ALA A 144 5.62 9.78 3.13
CA ALA A 144 5.68 8.67 4.06
C ALA A 144 6.25 9.12 5.40
N ALA A 145 5.69 8.64 6.50
CA ALA A 145 6.32 8.70 7.81
C ALA A 145 6.66 7.29 8.28
N VAL A 146 7.84 7.13 8.85
CA VAL A 146 8.42 5.83 9.15
C VAL A 146 8.98 5.84 10.56
N ASP A 147 8.51 4.89 11.34
CA ASP A 147 9.05 4.59 12.66
C ASP A 147 9.63 3.17 12.63
N ALA A 148 10.95 3.08 12.84
CA ALA A 148 11.69 1.83 12.85
C ALA A 148 12.39 1.55 14.20
N GLY A 149 11.97 2.21 15.28
CA GLY A 149 12.73 2.27 16.53
C GLY A 149 13.97 3.13 16.33
N GLN A 150 15.13 2.69 16.82
CA GLN A 150 16.39 3.36 16.54
C GLN A 150 16.71 3.33 15.04
N ILE A 151 16.97 4.50 14.47
CA ILE A 151 17.44 4.65 13.09
C ILE A 151 18.96 4.62 13.05
N VAL A 152 19.50 3.46 12.67
CA VAL A 152 20.97 3.25 12.57
C VAL A 152 21.58 3.99 11.38
N ASN A 153 20.89 4.00 10.24
CA ASN A 153 21.33 4.68 9.02
C ASN A 153 20.14 5.43 8.39
N PRO A 154 19.99 6.74 8.67
CA PRO A 154 18.90 7.55 8.15
C PRO A 154 18.74 7.49 6.63
N ASP A 155 19.83 7.69 5.87
CA ASP A 155 19.80 7.67 4.41
C ASP A 155 19.43 6.29 3.87
N GLY A 156 19.91 5.23 4.52
CA GLY A 156 19.52 3.86 4.19
C GLY A 156 18.03 3.60 4.39
N VAL A 157 17.42 4.17 5.44
CA VAL A 157 15.97 4.09 5.66
C VAL A 157 15.21 4.86 4.59
N VAL A 158 15.62 6.10 4.30
CA VAL A 158 15.01 6.91 3.24
C VAL A 158 15.02 6.16 1.90
N ASN A 159 16.18 5.66 1.48
CA ASN A 159 16.34 4.91 0.22
C ASN A 159 15.42 3.68 0.14
N GLN A 160 15.28 2.92 1.23
CA GLN A 160 14.41 1.74 1.24
C GLN A 160 12.93 2.09 1.11
N ILE A 161 12.52 3.21 1.71
CA ILE A 161 11.13 3.67 1.72
C ILE A 161 10.77 4.27 0.37
N GLU A 162 11.61 5.14 -0.18
CA GLU A 162 11.48 5.70 -1.52
C GLU A 162 11.40 4.60 -2.58
N GLY A 163 12.40 3.72 -2.64
CA GLY A 163 12.41 2.61 -3.60
C GLY A 163 11.21 1.69 -3.45
N GLY A 164 10.71 1.49 -2.22
CA GLY A 164 9.51 0.70 -1.98
C GLY A 164 8.22 1.35 -2.45
N ILE A 165 8.08 2.67 -2.31
CA ILE A 165 6.95 3.46 -2.82
C ILE A 165 6.95 3.50 -4.35
N ILE A 166 8.12 3.68 -4.96
CA ILE A 166 8.28 3.68 -6.43
C ILE A 166 7.89 2.31 -7.00
N GLN A 167 8.43 1.23 -6.44
CA GLN A 167 8.07 -0.13 -6.85
C GLN A 167 6.58 -0.40 -6.69
N SER A 168 5.98 0.05 -5.59
CA SER A 168 4.54 -0.14 -5.35
C SER A 168 3.68 0.71 -6.26
N THR A 169 4.15 1.89 -6.67
CA THR A 169 3.48 2.71 -7.69
C THR A 169 3.43 1.93 -9.01
N SER A 170 4.54 1.31 -9.41
CA SER A 170 4.62 0.47 -10.60
C SER A 170 3.69 -0.75 -10.53
N TRP A 171 3.74 -1.52 -9.43
CA TRP A 171 2.83 -2.64 -9.13
C TRP A 171 1.37 -2.25 -9.14
N THR A 172 1.06 -1.12 -8.52
CA THR A 172 -0.32 -0.69 -8.34
C THR A 172 -0.91 -0.17 -9.63
N LEU A 173 -0.12 0.45 -10.52
CA LEU A 173 -0.65 1.11 -11.71
C LEU A 173 -0.58 0.26 -12.99
N MET A 174 0.44 -0.59 -13.16
CA MET A 174 0.69 -1.20 -14.48
C MET A 174 1.22 -2.63 -14.48
N GLU A 175 2.12 -2.98 -13.56
CA GLU A 175 2.85 -4.25 -13.61
C GLU A 175 1.91 -5.47 -13.53
N SER A 176 1.94 -6.31 -14.56
CA SER A 176 1.19 -7.57 -14.58
C SER A 176 1.79 -8.57 -15.58
N VAL A 177 1.88 -9.83 -15.15
CA VAL A 177 2.14 -10.95 -16.04
C VAL A 177 0.83 -11.34 -16.71
N ARG A 178 0.79 -11.27 -18.05
CA ARG A 178 -0.36 -11.69 -18.85
C ARG A 178 -0.26 -13.19 -19.13
N TYR A 179 -1.32 -13.93 -18.84
CA TYR A 179 -1.43 -15.37 -19.12
C TYR A 179 -2.89 -15.75 -19.35
N ASP A 180 -3.10 -16.88 -20.03
CA ASP A 180 -4.39 -17.52 -20.21
C ASP A 180 -4.32 -19.00 -19.75
N ARG A 181 -5.35 -19.79 -20.03
CA ARG A 181 -5.42 -21.21 -19.63
C ARG A 181 -4.34 -22.09 -20.27
N THR A 182 -3.70 -21.63 -21.34
CA THR A 182 -2.78 -22.41 -22.18
C THR A 182 -1.36 -21.88 -22.19
N ARG A 183 -1.15 -20.58 -21.92
CA ARG A 183 0.18 -19.96 -22.03
C ARG A 183 0.37 -18.69 -21.21
N VAL A 184 1.64 -18.42 -20.90
CA VAL A 184 2.11 -17.10 -20.45
C VAL A 184 2.45 -16.25 -21.68
N GLY A 185 1.80 -15.10 -21.78
CA GLY A 185 1.94 -14.12 -22.86
C GLY A 185 3.01 -13.06 -22.60
N THR A 186 3.30 -12.74 -21.34
CA THR A 186 4.44 -11.87 -20.98
C THR A 186 5.72 -12.70 -20.96
N ARG A 187 6.63 -12.47 -21.92
CA ARG A 187 7.83 -13.31 -22.11
C ARG A 187 9.15 -12.54 -22.09
N SER A 188 9.08 -11.22 -22.11
CA SER A 188 10.25 -10.34 -22.09
C SER A 188 9.95 -9.05 -21.33
N TRP A 189 10.99 -8.27 -21.03
CA TRP A 189 10.86 -6.92 -20.48
C TRP A 189 10.11 -5.97 -21.40
N ALA A 190 10.11 -6.21 -22.72
CA ALA A 190 9.30 -5.43 -23.65
C ALA A 190 7.80 -5.70 -23.50
N ASP A 191 7.42 -6.87 -23.00
CA ASP A 191 6.01 -7.25 -22.79
C ASP A 191 5.47 -6.85 -21.42
N TYR A 192 6.36 -6.64 -20.46
CA TYR A 192 6.03 -6.37 -19.06
C TYR A 192 6.07 -4.86 -18.79
N PRO A 193 4.91 -4.21 -18.55
CA PRO A 193 4.89 -2.79 -18.27
C PRO A 193 5.57 -2.53 -16.93
N ILE A 194 6.49 -1.57 -16.88
CA ILE A 194 7.21 -1.14 -15.68
C ILE A 194 7.27 0.39 -15.67
N ILE A 195 7.28 1.00 -14.49
CA ILE A 195 7.32 2.45 -14.36
C ILE A 195 8.55 3.06 -15.01
N HIS A 196 8.36 4.19 -15.70
CA HIS A 196 9.45 4.98 -16.29
C HIS A 196 9.74 6.21 -15.42
N PHE A 197 10.92 6.82 -15.57
CA PHE A 197 11.37 7.96 -14.77
C PHE A 197 10.37 9.14 -14.75
N GLU A 198 9.66 9.40 -15.84
CA GLU A 198 8.66 10.48 -15.95
C GLU A 198 7.40 10.27 -15.08
N ASP A 199 7.11 9.01 -14.75
CA ASP A 199 5.96 8.59 -13.97
C ASP A 199 6.32 8.29 -12.51
N VAL A 200 7.60 8.39 -12.13
CA VAL A 200 8.05 8.25 -10.73
C VAL A 200 7.49 9.41 -9.88
N PRO A 201 6.82 9.12 -8.74
CA PRO A 201 6.30 10.17 -7.88
C PRO A 201 7.43 10.92 -7.16
N GLN A 202 7.19 12.18 -6.81
CA GLN A 202 8.01 12.85 -5.80
C GLN A 202 7.73 12.20 -4.45
N VAL A 203 8.76 11.61 -3.82
CA VAL A 203 8.63 10.99 -2.51
C VAL A 203 9.26 11.87 -1.44
N GLU A 204 8.58 12.04 -0.31
CA GLU A 204 9.13 12.67 0.89
C GLU A 204 9.03 11.70 2.06
N VAL A 205 10.11 11.54 2.82
CA VAL A 205 10.16 10.63 3.96
C VAL A 205 10.40 11.41 5.26
N VAL A 206 9.52 11.19 6.24
CA VAL A 206 9.65 11.68 7.61
C VAL A 206 10.14 10.52 8.48
N LEU A 207 11.28 10.72 9.14
CA LEU A 207 11.88 9.75 10.03
C LEU A 207 11.45 10.03 11.47
N LEU A 208 10.86 9.05 12.13
CA LEU A 208 10.60 9.05 13.56
C LEU A 208 11.67 8.20 14.22
N ASP A 209 12.68 8.87 14.78
CA ASP A 209 13.83 8.22 15.41
C ASP A 209 13.61 8.04 16.92
N HIS A 210 13.87 6.82 17.39
CA HIS A 210 13.76 6.45 18.80
C HIS A 210 15.07 5.76 19.23
N PRO A 211 16.12 6.53 19.60
CA PRO A 211 17.46 5.98 19.87
C PRO A 211 17.52 4.90 20.95
N GLU A 212 16.59 4.93 21.91
CA GLU A 212 16.52 3.97 23.03
C GLU A 212 15.70 2.70 22.70
N ASP A 213 15.00 2.68 21.55
CA ASP A 213 14.19 1.56 21.11
C ASP A 213 14.98 0.60 20.21
N ARG A 214 14.60 -0.67 20.19
CA ARG A 214 15.18 -1.67 19.27
C ARG A 214 15.00 -1.24 17.80
N PHE A 215 16.07 -1.32 17.01
CA PHE A 215 16.00 -1.13 15.56
C PHE A 215 15.21 -2.24 14.86
N HIS A 216 14.46 -1.86 13.83
CA HIS A 216 13.66 -2.76 13.01
C HIS A 216 13.99 -2.62 11.51
N GLY A 217 13.81 -3.71 10.77
CA GLY A 217 13.97 -3.69 9.31
C GLY A 217 12.85 -2.89 8.63
N VAL A 218 13.23 -2.03 7.69
CA VAL A 218 12.30 -1.17 6.92
C VAL A 218 12.03 -1.65 5.49
N GLY A 219 12.81 -2.65 5.05
CA GLY A 219 12.95 -2.95 3.63
C GLY A 219 11.70 -3.45 2.92
N GLU A 220 10.66 -3.90 3.62
CA GLU A 220 9.41 -4.35 2.99
C GLU A 220 8.17 -3.68 3.60
N GLY A 221 8.35 -2.55 4.30
CA GLY A 221 7.29 -1.90 5.07
C GLY A 221 6.39 -0.97 4.26
N SER A 222 6.92 -0.35 3.19
CA SER A 222 6.16 0.67 2.44
C SER A 222 5.23 0.11 1.37
N GLN A 223 5.39 -1.18 0.99
CA GLN A 223 4.71 -1.72 -0.20
C GLN A 223 3.19 -1.68 -0.09
N GLY A 224 2.66 -2.34 0.94
CA GLY A 224 1.25 -2.39 1.25
C GLY A 224 0.59 -1.00 1.41
N PRO A 225 1.08 -0.14 2.33
CA PRO A 225 0.46 1.16 2.55
C PRO A 225 0.57 2.08 1.33
N ALA A 226 1.64 2.01 0.52
CA ALA A 226 1.70 2.78 -0.73
C ALA A 226 0.59 2.37 -1.71
N ALA A 227 0.37 1.07 -1.91
CA ALA A 227 -0.69 0.58 -2.80
C ALA A 227 -2.08 1.02 -2.36
N ALA A 228 -2.37 0.87 -1.06
CA ALA A 228 -3.64 1.29 -0.49
C ALA A 228 -3.84 2.80 -0.52
N ALA A 229 -2.81 3.60 -0.23
CA ALA A 229 -2.90 5.06 -0.29
C ALA A 229 -3.22 5.53 -1.72
N ILE A 230 -2.58 4.94 -2.74
CA ILE A 230 -2.89 5.20 -4.16
C ILE A 230 -4.34 4.80 -4.46
N ALA A 231 -4.79 3.63 -3.98
CA ALA A 231 -6.15 3.16 -4.19
C ALA A 231 -7.21 4.09 -3.58
N ASN A 232 -6.96 4.54 -2.36
CA ASN A 232 -7.79 5.50 -1.64
C ASN A 232 -7.78 6.86 -2.32
N ALA A 233 -6.65 7.29 -2.87
CA ALA A 233 -6.54 8.55 -3.61
C ALA A 233 -7.36 8.52 -4.92
N VAL A 234 -7.33 7.40 -5.65
CA VAL A 234 -8.16 7.22 -6.84
C VAL A 234 -9.64 7.19 -6.49
N ALA A 235 -10.03 6.53 -5.39
CA ALA A 235 -11.41 6.53 -4.92
C ALA A 235 -11.87 7.94 -4.49
N ASN A 236 -11.02 8.68 -3.78
CA ASN A 236 -11.26 10.07 -3.40
C ASN A 236 -11.39 10.99 -4.64
N ALA A 237 -10.53 10.79 -5.65
CA ALA A 237 -10.56 11.56 -6.89
C ALA A 237 -11.85 11.32 -7.69
N THR A 238 -12.26 10.06 -7.81
CA THR A 238 -13.23 9.64 -8.83
C THR A 238 -14.60 9.26 -8.30
N GLY A 239 -14.71 9.01 -6.98
CA GLY A 239 -15.87 8.38 -6.36
C GLY A 239 -15.99 6.88 -6.65
N ARG A 240 -15.00 6.25 -7.29
CA ARG A 240 -15.03 4.84 -7.71
C ARG A 240 -13.95 4.02 -7.00
N ARG A 241 -14.36 2.94 -6.33
CA ARG A 241 -13.46 2.01 -5.63
C ARG A 241 -13.03 0.88 -6.56
N LEU A 242 -11.75 0.85 -6.90
CA LEU A 242 -11.13 -0.32 -7.54
C LEU A 242 -10.61 -1.29 -6.47
N ARG A 243 -10.91 -2.58 -6.63
CA ARG A 243 -10.49 -3.65 -5.71
C ARG A 243 -9.56 -4.69 -6.36
N ALA A 244 -9.24 -4.50 -7.64
CA ALA A 244 -8.40 -5.41 -8.41
C ALA A 244 -7.20 -4.64 -8.98
N LEU A 245 -6.01 -5.13 -8.66
CA LEU A 245 -4.75 -4.61 -9.19
C LEU A 245 -4.40 -5.26 -10.55
N PRO A 246 -3.56 -4.62 -11.37
CA PRO A 246 -3.12 -3.22 -11.26
C PRO A 246 -4.24 -2.24 -11.67
N PHE A 247 -4.05 -0.93 -11.55
CA PHE A 247 -4.97 0.10 -11.99
C PHE A 247 -4.68 0.50 -13.44
N ALA A 248 -4.56 -0.52 -14.30
CA ALA A 248 -4.33 -0.34 -15.73
C ALA A 248 -5.42 0.56 -16.33
N PRO A 249 -5.08 1.41 -17.33
CA PRO A 249 -6.02 2.41 -17.88
C PRO A 249 -7.38 1.83 -18.27
N GLU A 250 -7.40 0.68 -18.95
CA GLU A 250 -8.63 0.00 -19.35
C GLU A 250 -9.51 -0.43 -18.15
N ARG A 251 -8.90 -0.84 -17.04
CA ARG A 251 -9.63 -1.22 -15.82
C ARG A 251 -10.20 0.02 -15.13
N VAL A 252 -9.42 1.09 -15.04
CA VAL A 252 -9.87 2.37 -14.48
C VAL A 252 -11.01 2.93 -15.32
N LYS A 253 -10.87 2.97 -16.64
CA LYS A 253 -11.90 3.45 -17.56
C LYS A 253 -13.22 2.67 -17.43
N ARG A 254 -13.16 1.34 -17.35
CA ARG A 254 -14.36 0.51 -17.07
C ARG A 254 -15.02 0.81 -15.73
N ALA A 255 -14.24 1.16 -14.70
CA ALA A 255 -14.79 1.52 -13.40
C ALA A 255 -15.40 2.94 -13.37
N LEU A 256 -14.99 3.82 -14.30
CA LEU A 256 -15.48 5.20 -14.43
C LEU A 256 -16.72 5.32 -15.30
N ALA A 257 -16.95 4.37 -16.22
CA ALA A 257 -18.18 4.25 -17.01
C ALA A 257 -19.41 4.04 -16.11
#